data_AF-A0A7W5MMV7-F1
#
_entry.id   AF-A0A7W5MMV7-F1
#
_cell.length_a   1.000
_cell.length_b   1.000
_cell.length_c   1.000
_cell.angle_alpha   90.00
_cell.angle_beta   90.00
_cell.angle_gamma   90.00
#
_symmetry.space_group_name_H-M   'P 1'
#
loop_
_entity.id
_entity.type
_entity.pdbx_description
1 polymer ?
#
loop_
_entity_poly.entity_id
_entity_poly.type
_entity_poly.pdbx_seq_one_letter_code
_entity_poly.pdbx_strand_id
1 'polypeptide(L)' 'MTASYVTRVLRLAFLAPSVTQAILAGRLRAGVSAATLTATGGVDASWSAQEARLLPTPADAGIRRA' A
#
# COMPACT_ATOMS: atom_id res chain seq x y z
N MET A 1 -17.95 -16.55 7.15
CA MET A 1 -16.75 -15.81 6.67
C MET A 1 -16.02 -16.68 5.67
N THR A 2 -15.47 -16.13 4.58
CA THR A 2 -14.67 -16.91 3.61
C THR A 2 -13.19 -16.86 3.95
N ALA A 3 -12.43 -17.89 3.59
CA ALA A 3 -10.96 -17.88 3.76
C ALA A 3 -10.31 -16.68 3.05
N SER A 4 -10.80 -16.35 1.85
CA SER A 4 -10.34 -15.18 1.08
C SER A 4 -10.52 -13.86 1.83
N TYR A 5 -11.64 -13.69 2.54
CA TYR A 5 -11.91 -12.50 3.33
C TYR A 5 -10.96 -12.38 4.53
N VAL A 6 -10.76 -13.48 5.26
CA VAL A 6 -9.84 -13.52 6.41
C VAL A 6 -8.41 -13.18 5.98
N THR A 7 -7.91 -13.74 4.87
CA THR A 7 -6.59 -13.39 4.33
C THR A 7 -6.48 -11.91 3.97
N ARG A 8 -7.53 -11.33 3.38
CA ARG A 8 -7.58 -9.90 3.03
C ARG A 8 -7.46 -9.01 4.26
N VAL A 9 -8.20 -9.34 5.32
CA VAL A 9 -8.15 -8.60 6.60
C VAL A 9 -6.79 -8.73 7.27
N LEU A 10 -6.23 -9.94 7.33
CA LEU A 10 -4.90 -10.15 7.92
C LEU A 10 -3.81 -9.37 7.16
N ARG A 11 -3.84 -9.34 5.82
CA ARG A 11 -2.88 -8.53 5.04
C ARG A 11 -2.95 -7.04 5.37
N LEU A 12 -4.15 -6.50 5.53
CA LEU A 12 -4.32 -5.11 5.92
C LEU A 12 -3.85 -4.85 7.36
N ALA A 13 -4.04 -5.82 8.26
CA ALA A 13 -3.55 -5.71 9.64
C ALA A 13 -2.01 -5.73 9.75
N PHE A 14 -1.30 -6.29 8.75
CA PHE A 14 0.17 -6.35 8.69
C PHE A 14 0.80 -5.24 7.84
N LEU A 15 0.05 -4.18 7.52
CA LEU A 15 0.62 -3.00 6.86
C LEU A 15 1.65 -2.30 7.76
N ALA A 16 2.74 -1.84 7.17
CA ALA A 16 3.71 -0.98 7.83
C ALA A 16 2.99 0.28 8.37
N PRO A 17 3.30 0.75 9.60
CA PRO A 17 2.63 1.91 10.18
C PRO A 17 2.68 3.15 9.29
N SER A 18 3.82 3.40 8.65
CA SER A 18 4.05 4.49 7.68
C SER A 18 3.11 4.42 6.47
N VAL A 19 2.89 3.22 5.93
CA VAL A 19 1.96 2.97 4.83
C VAL A 19 0.53 3.21 5.27
N THR A 20 0.12 2.72 6.45
CA THR A 20 -1.21 3.00 7.01
C THR A 20 -1.45 4.50 7.14
N GLN A 21 -0.48 5.27 7.64
CA GLN A 21 -0.60 6.73 7.72
C GLN A 21 -0.70 7.39 6.35
N ALA A 22 0.04 6.90 5.34
CA ALA A 22 -0.06 7.40 3.98
C ALA A 22 -1.42 7.10 3.34
N ILE A 23 -2.00 5.91 3.58
CA ILE A 23 -3.35 5.57 3.14
C ILE A 23 -4.36 6.53 3.75
N LEU A 24 -4.33 6.72 5.07
CA LEU A 24 -5.25 7.62 5.79
C LEU A 24 -5.13 9.06 5.32
N ALA A 25 -3.93 9.49 4.92
CA ALA A 25 -3.69 10.83 4.41
C ALA A 25 -3.90 10.97 2.89
N GLY A 26 -4.30 9.91 2.18
CA GLY A 26 -4.46 9.93 0.72
C GLY A 26 -3.16 10.13 -0.05
N ARG A 27 -2.01 9.75 0.53
CA ARG A 27 -0.65 10.00 0.02
C ARG A 27 0.04 8.72 -0.47
N LEU A 28 -0.69 7.79 -1.07
CA LEU A 28 -0.07 6.63 -1.72
C LEU A 28 0.60 7.01 -3.04
N ARG A 29 1.52 6.15 -3.49
CA ARG A 29 2.10 6.24 -4.84
C ARG A 29 1.00 6.21 -5.91
N ALA A 30 1.22 6.96 -6.99
CA ALA A 30 0.31 6.97 -8.13
C ALA A 30 0.12 5.56 -8.70
N GLY A 31 -1.13 5.19 -9.03
CA GLY A 31 -1.48 3.87 -9.53
C GLY A 31 -1.73 2.80 -8.45
N VAL A 32 -1.47 3.09 -7.17
CA VAL A 32 -1.86 2.21 -6.06
C VAL A 32 -3.34 2.45 -5.72
N SER A 33 -4.12 1.38 -5.65
CA SER A 33 -5.54 1.39 -5.30
C SER A 33 -5.88 0.33 -4.25
N ALA A 34 -7.09 0.39 -3.69
CA ALA A 34 -7.60 -0.66 -2.81
C ALA A 34 -7.61 -2.05 -3.51
N ALA A 35 -7.85 -2.09 -4.82
CA ALA A 35 -7.79 -3.32 -5.59
C ALA A 35 -6.36 -3.90 -5.61
N THR A 36 -5.34 -3.07 -5.86
CA THR A 36 -3.95 -3.54 -5.88
C THR A 36 -3.47 -3.97 -4.50
N LEU A 37 -3.85 -3.25 -3.43
CA LEU A 37 -3.49 -3.60 -2.04
C LEU A 37 -4.08 -4.95 -1.61
N THR A 38 -5.25 -5.30 -2.13
CA THR A 38 -5.98 -6.47 -1.66
C THR A 38 -5.87 -7.68 -2.60
N ALA A 39 -5.19 -7.53 -3.73
CA ALA A 39 -4.82 -8.62 -4.62
C ALA A 39 -3.86 -9.61 -3.93
N THR A 40 -3.81 -10.84 -4.43
CA THR A 40 -2.80 -11.82 -4.01
C THR A 40 -1.40 -11.30 -4.35
N GLY A 41 -0.52 -11.23 -3.35
CA GLY A 41 0.81 -10.63 -3.49
C GLY A 41 0.81 -9.09 -3.58
N GLY A 42 -0.33 -8.44 -3.29
CA GLY A 42 -0.46 -6.99 -3.33
C GLY A 42 0.25 -6.26 -2.18
N VAL A 43 0.46 -6.95 -1.05
CA VAL A 43 1.18 -6.44 0.12
C VAL A 43 2.29 -7.43 0.46
N ASP A 44 3.52 -6.94 0.43
CA ASP A 44 4.71 -7.69 0.79
C ASP A 44 4.76 -7.97 2.29
N ALA A 45 5.31 -9.11 2.71
CA ALA A 45 5.44 -9.43 4.14
C ALA A 45 6.47 -8.53 4.84
N SER A 46 7.47 -8.03 4.11
CA SER A 46 8.46 -7.08 4.62
C SER A 46 7.94 -5.65 4.58
N TRP A 47 7.96 -4.96 5.71
CA TRP A 47 7.57 -3.55 5.79
C TRP A 47 8.45 -2.64 4.92
N SER A 48 9.76 -2.86 4.84
CA SER A 48 10.63 -2.05 3.99
C SER A 48 10.28 -2.21 2.50
N ALA A 49 9.88 -3.42 2.09
CA ALA A 49 9.40 -3.66 0.73
C ALA A 49 8.03 -3.00 0.49
N GLN A 50 7.13 -3.03 1.48
CA GLN A 50 5.86 -2.31 1.40
C GLN A 50 6.10 -0.81 1.22
N GLU A 51 6.96 -0.20 2.03
CA GLU A 51 7.28 1.23 1.96
C GLU A 51 7.83 1.61 0.58
N ALA A 52 8.82 0.86 0.09
CA ALA A 52 9.44 1.10 -1.21
C ALA A 52 8.43 1.03 -2.37
N ARG A 53 7.42 0.16 -2.26
CA ARG A 53 6.43 -0.07 -3.32
C ARG A 53 5.21 0.85 -3.23
N LEU A 54 4.76 1.18 -2.01
CA LEU A 54 3.46 1.81 -1.77
C LEU A 54 3.57 3.31 -1.45
N LEU A 55 4.71 3.76 -0.92
CA LEU A 55 4.92 5.17 -0.63
C LEU A 55 5.39 5.94 -1.88
N PRO A 56 5.04 7.24 -1.97
CA PRO A 56 5.59 8.12 -2.99
C PRO A 56 7.10 8.23 -2.86
N THR A 57 7.79 8.22 -3.99
CA THR A 57 9.20 8.55 -4.11
C THR A 57 9.39 10.00 -4.50
N PRO A 58 10.59 10.58 -4.32
CA PRO A 58 10.93 11.90 -4.84
C PRO A 58 10.64 12.05 -6.35
N ALA A 59 10.76 10.97 -7.12
CA ALA A 59 10.38 10.94 -8.54
C ALA A 59 8.88 11.21 -8.78
N ASP A 60 7.99 10.73 -7.89
CA ASP A 60 6.54 10.96 -7.98
C ASP A 60 6.16 12.42 -7.68
N ALA A 61 6.99 13.14 -6.92
CA ALA A 61 6.78 14.55 -6.59
C ALA A 61 7.12 15.49 -7.75
N GLY A 62 8.09 15.12 -8.60
CA GLY A 62 8.53 15.92 -9.74
C GLY A 62 7.51 15.99 -10.89
N ILE A 63 6.66 14.98 -11.05
CA ILE A 63 5.66 14.90 -12.14
C ILE A 63 4.51 15.91 -11.95
N ARG A 64 4.27 16.40 -10.72
CA ARG A 64 3.16 17.31 -10.39
C ARG A 64 3.47 18.80 -10.60
N ARG A 65 4.64 19.16 -11.14
CA ARG A 65 5.10 20.56 -11.33
C ARG A 65 5.19 21.03 -12.79
N ALA A 66 4.63 20.29 -13.75
CA ALA A 66 4.54 20.72 -15.15
C ALA A 66 3.13 21.22 -15.49
#